data_AF-A0A7L4RHZ9-F1
#
_entry.id   AF-A0A7L4RHZ9-F1
#
_cell.length_a   1.000
_cell.length_b   1.000
_cell.length_c   1.000
_cell.angle_alpha   90.00
_cell.angle_beta   90.00
_cell.angle_gamma   90.00
#
_symmetry.space_group_name_H-M   'P 1'
#
loop_
_entity.id
_entity.type
_entity.pdbx_description
1 polymer ?
#
loop_
_entity_poly.entity_id
_entity_poly.type
_entity_poly.pdbx_seq_one_letter_code
_entity_poly.pdbx_strand_id
1 'polypeptide(L)'
;MAERDIKRAKALLDSAETLYNEGDLAGVSGLAYQALESAIIAFNKIVKGKDVASHQFRMETAKRIFSGYSEKLDFLWEMRNIDFYGNVKPGIDAELKK
;
A
#
# COMPACT_ATOMS: atom_id res chain seq x y z
N MET A 1 -6.57 14.35 14.57
CA MET A 1 -5.92 14.07 13.26
C MET A 1 -5.60 12.58 13.08
N ALA A 2 -4.92 11.92 14.01
CA ALA A 2 -4.63 10.48 13.90
C ALA A 2 -5.89 9.60 13.79
N GLU A 3 -6.96 9.90 14.54
CA GLU A 3 -8.25 9.17 14.43
C GLU A 3 -8.85 9.18 13.03
N ARG A 4 -8.69 10.29 12.28
CA ARG A 4 -9.14 10.39 10.90
C ARG A 4 -8.37 9.41 10.01
N ASP A 5 -7.06 9.30 10.23
CA ASP A 5 -6.20 8.40 9.47
C ASP A 5 -6.46 6.93 9.85
N ILE A 6 -6.82 6.63 11.11
CA ILE A 6 -7.29 5.30 11.53
C ILE A 6 -8.59 4.92 10.84
N LYS A 7 -9.59 5.83 10.83
CA LYS A 7 -10.86 5.59 10.14
C LYS A 7 -10.66 5.36 8.65
N ARG A 8 -9.78 6.17 8.04
CA ARG A 8 -9.39 6.00 6.63
C ARG A 8 -8.72 4.65 6.38
N ALA A 9 -7.80 4.22 7.25
CA ALA A 9 -7.13 2.94 7.12
C ALA A 9 -8.12 1.77 7.10
N LYS A 10 -9.10 1.79 8.01
CA LYS A 10 -10.16 0.77 8.06
C LYS A 10 -11.01 0.75 6.80
N ALA A 11 -11.54 1.91 6.40
CA ALA A 11 -12.39 2.00 5.20
C ALA A 11 -11.68 1.53 3.92
N LEU A 12 -10.39 1.83 3.78
CA LEU A 12 -9.57 1.38 2.65
C LEU A 12 -9.35 -0.14 2.67
N LEU A 13 -9.11 -0.71 3.86
CA LEU A 13 -8.97 -2.16 4.01
C LEU A 13 -10.29 -2.86 3.69
N ASP A 14 -11.41 -2.38 4.23
CA ASP A 14 -12.75 -2.93 3.96
C ASP A 14 -13.06 -2.92 2.45
N SER A 15 -12.65 -1.86 1.76
CA SER A 15 -12.81 -1.73 0.31
C SER A 15 -11.91 -2.72 -0.45
N ALA A 16 -10.66 -2.88 -0.03
CA ALA A 16 -9.74 -3.87 -0.61
C ALA A 16 -10.26 -5.30 -0.44
N GLU A 17 -10.80 -5.63 0.74
CA GLU A 17 -11.40 -6.93 1.04
C GLU A 17 -12.67 -7.16 0.21
N THR A 18 -13.51 -6.15 0.04
CA THR A 18 -14.72 -6.23 -0.79
C THR A 18 -14.35 -6.57 -2.23
N LEU A 19 -13.45 -5.80 -2.84
CA LEU A 19 -12.97 -6.04 -4.21
C LEU A 19 -12.36 -7.44 -4.37
N TYR A 20 -11.53 -7.87 -3.42
CA TYR A 20 -10.95 -9.21 -3.43
C TYR A 20 -12.03 -10.31 -3.40
N ASN A 21 -13.04 -10.17 -2.53
CA ASN A 21 -14.11 -11.14 -2.38
C ASN A 21 -15.03 -11.20 -3.61
N GLU A 22 -15.20 -10.09 -4.31
CA GLU A 22 -15.97 -9.99 -5.57
C GLU A 22 -15.18 -10.51 -6.78
N GLY A 23 -13.88 -10.80 -6.60
CA GLY A 23 -12.98 -11.21 -7.68
C GLY A 23 -12.51 -10.07 -8.57
N ASP A 24 -12.83 -8.82 -8.22
CA ASP A 24 -12.29 -7.63 -8.87
C ASP A 24 -10.92 -7.31 -8.28
N LEU A 25 -9.87 -7.87 -8.87
CA LEU A 25 -8.51 -7.71 -8.34
C LEU A 25 -7.89 -6.36 -8.67
N ALA A 26 -8.52 -5.55 -9.52
CA ALA A 26 -7.99 -4.26 -9.92
C ALA A 26 -8.00 -3.29 -8.73
N GLY A 27 -6.83 -2.77 -8.35
CA GLY A 27 -6.74 -1.79 -7.27
C GLY A 27 -6.75 -2.38 -5.85
N VAL A 28 -6.91 -3.69 -5.68
CA VAL A 28 -6.89 -4.35 -4.36
C VAL A 28 -5.59 -4.06 -3.62
N SER A 29 -4.45 -4.18 -4.29
CA SER A 29 -3.14 -4.00 -3.67
C SER A 29 -2.85 -2.52 -3.40
N GLY A 30 -3.32 -1.64 -4.28
CA GLY A 30 -3.29 -0.20 -4.09
C GLY A 30 -4.09 0.24 -2.86
N LEU A 31 -5.32 -0.26 -2.69
CA LEU A 31 -6.15 0.04 -1.52
C LEU A 31 -5.56 -0.55 -0.23
N ALA A 32 -5.12 -1.81 -0.26
CA ALA A 32 -4.47 -2.45 0.88
C ALA A 32 -3.21 -1.69 1.31
N TYR A 33 -2.42 -1.21 0.35
CA TYR A 33 -1.26 -0.38 0.66
C TYR A 33 -1.63 0.99 1.24
N GLN A 34 -2.65 1.68 0.69
CA GLN A 34 -3.10 2.96 1.25
C GLN A 34 -3.66 2.80 2.66
N ALA A 35 -4.29 1.65 2.96
CA ALA A 35 -4.73 1.31 4.30
C ALA A 35 -3.53 1.22 5.26
N LEU A 36 -2.49 0.48 4.87
CA LEU A 36 -1.24 0.38 5.63
C LEU A 36 -0.61 1.76 5.84
N GLU A 37 -0.48 2.58 4.81
CA GLU A 37 0.08 3.93 4.94
C GLU A 37 -0.72 4.80 5.90
N SER A 38 -2.05 4.76 5.80
CA SER A 38 -2.92 5.53 6.69
C SER A 38 -2.73 5.11 8.15
N ALA A 39 -2.55 3.81 8.40
CA ALA A 39 -2.23 3.29 9.73
C ALA A 39 -0.85 3.75 10.22
N ILE A 40 0.18 3.74 9.38
CA ILE A 40 1.53 4.22 9.74
C ILE A 40 1.54 5.73 10.00
N ILE A 41 0.78 6.53 9.23
CA ILE A 41 0.62 7.97 9.47
C ILE A 41 -0.01 8.19 10.85
N ALA A 42 -1.06 7.46 11.18
CA ALA A 42 -1.69 7.54 12.50
C ALA A 42 -0.71 7.16 13.61
N PHE A 43 0.01 6.05 13.45
CA PHE A 43 1.05 5.60 14.38
C PHE A 43 2.13 6.67 14.59
N ASN A 44 2.70 7.22 13.52
CA ASN A 44 3.74 8.26 13.61
C ASN A 44 3.20 9.52 14.32
N LYS A 45 1.97 9.94 14.04
CA LYS A 45 1.34 11.08 14.73
C LYS A 45 1.14 10.82 16.22
N ILE A 46 0.77 9.60 16.60
CA ILE A 46 0.57 9.22 18.01
C ILE A 46 1.91 9.12 18.75
N VAL A 47 2.90 8.45 18.17
CA VAL A 47 4.17 8.13 18.84
C VAL A 47 5.19 9.27 18.75
N LYS A 48 5.26 9.96 17.61
CA LYS A 48 6.28 10.99 17.32
C LYS A 48 5.70 12.41 17.23
N GLY A 49 4.39 12.56 17.35
CA GLY A 49 3.67 13.84 17.17
C GLY A 49 3.55 14.31 15.72
N LYS A 50 4.31 13.71 14.78
CA LYS A 50 4.31 14.07 13.36
C LYS A 50 4.63 12.88 12.46
N ASP A 51 4.19 12.97 11.21
CA ASP A 51 4.52 12.03 10.14
C ASP A 51 5.52 12.66 9.16
N VAL A 52 6.28 11.81 8.45
CA VAL A 52 7.12 12.22 7.32
C VAL A 52 6.42 11.84 6.03
N ALA A 53 6.22 12.82 5.14
CA ALA A 53 5.51 12.63 3.87
C ALA A 53 6.36 11.88 2.82
N SER A 54 6.68 10.61 3.10
CA SER A 54 7.45 9.73 2.21
C SER A 54 6.91 8.30 2.29
N HIS A 55 6.55 7.74 1.12
CA HIS A 55 6.13 6.35 1.00
C HIS A 55 7.22 5.38 1.47
N GLN A 56 8.49 5.62 1.09
CA GLN A 56 9.61 4.80 1.54
C GLN A 56 9.77 4.85 3.06
N PHE A 57 9.75 6.05 3.65
CA PHE A 57 9.90 6.18 5.11
C PHE A 57 8.79 5.46 5.89
N ARG A 58 7.55 5.54 5.40
CA ARG A 58 6.41 4.84 5.99
C ARG A 58 6.53 3.33 5.83
N MET A 59 7.02 2.85 4.68
CA MET A 59 7.29 1.42 4.48
C MET A 59 8.40 0.91 5.41
N GLU A 60 9.51 1.63 5.54
CA GLU A 60 10.58 1.28 6.48
C GLU A 60 10.09 1.28 7.94
N THR A 61 9.18 2.21 8.29
CA THR A 61 8.51 2.20 9.59
C THR A 61 7.65 0.95 9.76
N ALA A 62 6.86 0.57 8.75
CA ALA A 62 6.05 -0.64 8.77
C ALA A 62 6.91 -1.90 8.94
N LYS A 63 8.01 -2.03 8.19
CA LYS A 63 8.94 -3.17 8.31
C LYS A 63 9.57 -3.27 9.69
N ARG A 64 9.90 -2.14 10.34
CA ARG A 64 10.42 -2.16 11.71
C ARG A 64 9.37 -2.62 12.73
N ILE A 65 8.11 -2.22 12.55
CA ILE A 65 7.00 -2.61 13.44
C ILE A 65 6.63 -4.08 13.23
N PHE A 66 6.54 -4.51 11.97
CA PHE A 66 6.13 -5.84 11.56
C PHE A 66 7.31 -6.65 11.01
N SER A 67 8.40 -6.74 11.77
CA SER A 67 9.67 -7.32 11.32
C SER A 67 9.53 -8.76 10.80
N GLY A 68 8.64 -9.56 11.39
CA GLY A 68 8.31 -10.92 10.94
C GLY A 68 7.49 -11.02 9.65
N TYR A 69 7.09 -9.89 9.06
CA TYR A 69 6.27 -9.83 7.83
C TYR A 69 6.95 -9.03 6.71
N SER A 70 8.27 -8.83 6.79
CA SER A 70 9.02 -8.01 5.82
C SER A 70 8.80 -8.46 4.37
N GLU A 71 8.82 -9.78 4.10
CA GLU A 71 8.55 -10.32 2.76
C GLU A 71 7.15 -9.99 2.24
N LYS A 72 6.12 -10.03 3.11
CA LYS A 72 4.75 -9.67 2.73
C LYS A 72 4.61 -8.17 2.46
N LEU A 73 5.33 -7.34 3.21
CA LEU A 73 5.37 -5.90 3.02
C LEU A 73 6.08 -5.52 1.73
N ASP A 74 7.15 -6.22 1.39
CA ASP A 74 7.85 -6.09 0.11
C ASP A 74 6.95 -6.49 -1.06
N PHE A 75 6.28 -7.64 -0.94
CA PHE A 75 5.31 -8.07 -1.95
C PHE A 75 4.17 -7.04 -2.13
N LEU A 76 3.61 -6.51 -1.03
CA LEU A 76 2.60 -5.45 -1.12
C LEU A 76 3.14 -4.18 -1.79
N TRP A 77 4.39 -3.82 -1.54
CA TRP A 77 5.06 -2.68 -2.17
C TRP A 77 5.25 -2.86 -3.67
N GLU A 78 5.51 -4.08 -4.13
CA GLU A 78 5.63 -4.41 -5.54
C GLU A 78 4.25 -4.39 -6.20
N MET A 79 3.27 -5.07 -5.61
CA MET A 79 1.92 -5.19 -6.17
C MET A 79 1.19 -3.84 -6.27
N ARG A 80 1.35 -2.94 -5.30
CA ARG A 80 0.76 -1.59 -5.39
C ARG A 80 1.29 -0.79 -6.59
N ASN A 81 2.51 -1.05 -7.06
CA ASN A 81 3.07 -0.31 -8.19
C ASN A 81 2.37 -0.71 -9.50
N ILE A 82 1.93 -1.96 -9.59
CA ILE A 82 1.07 -2.45 -10.67
C ILE A 82 -0.25 -1.68 -10.67
N ASP A 83 -0.89 -1.53 -9.50
CA ASP A 83 -2.16 -0.80 -9.37
C ASP A 83 -2.03 0.73 -9.59
N PHE A 84 -0.94 1.37 -9.13
CA PHE A 84 -0.80 2.84 -9.18
C PHE A 84 -0.17 3.39 -10.45
N TYR A 85 0.84 2.69 -10.97
CA TYR A 85 1.65 3.21 -12.07
C TYR A 85 1.46 2.40 -13.34
N GLY A 86 0.73 1.28 -13.26
CA GLY A 86 0.39 0.42 -14.38
C GLY A 86 1.55 0.20 -15.32
N ASN A 87 2.58 -0.57 -14.96
CA ASN A 87 3.52 -1.17 -15.94
C ASN A 87 4.36 -2.33 -15.39
N VAL A 88 4.75 -3.34 -16.20
CA VAL A 88 4.77 -3.42 -17.70
C VAL A 88 3.90 -4.59 -18.22
N LYS A 89 3.18 -4.43 -19.35
CA LYS A 89 2.64 -5.60 -20.09
C LYS A 89 3.82 -6.47 -20.55
N PRO A 90 3.96 -7.71 -20.06
CA PRO A 90 4.89 -8.66 -20.68
C PRO A 90 4.42 -8.86 -22.14
N GLY A 91 5.25 -8.45 -23.11
CA GLY A 91 4.96 -8.57 -24.55
C GLY A 91 4.92 -7.28 -25.38
N ILE A 92 4.99 -6.07 -24.80
CA ILE A 92 4.97 -4.82 -25.59
C ILE A 92 6.37 -4.35 -26.07
N ASP A 93 7.46 -4.80 -25.46
CA ASP A 93 8.82 -4.53 -25.97
C ASP A 93 9.24 -5.46 -27.13
N ALA A 94 8.37 -6.38 -27.59
CA ALA A 94 8.68 -7.25 -28.71
C ALA A 94 8.33 -6.65 -30.10
N GLU A 95 7.55 -5.57 -30.18
CA GLU A 95 7.04 -5.04 -31.46
C GLU A 95 7.56 -3.65 -31.88
N LEU A 96 8.43 -3.01 -31.09
CA LEU A 96 9.11 -1.77 -31.53
C LEU A 96 10.49 -2.01 -32.14
N LYS A 97 10.75 -3.24 -32.62
CA LYS A 97 11.79 -3.54 -33.60
C LYS A 97 11.16 -3.92 -34.94
N LYS A 98 10.69 -2.93 -35.69
CA LYS A 98 10.55 -2.98 -37.14
C LYS A 98 11.02 -1.67 -37.75
#